data_AF-A0AB39BDM8-F1
#
_entry.id   AF-A0AB39BDM8-F1
#
_cell.length_a   1.000
_cell.length_b   1.000
_cell.length_c   1.000
_cell.angle_alpha   90.00
_cell.angle_beta   90.00
_cell.angle_gamma   90.00
#
_symmetry.space_group_name_H-M   'P 1'
#
loop_
_entity.id
_entity.type
_entity.pdbx_description
1 polymer ?
#
loop_
_entity_poly.entity_id
_entity_poly.type
_entity_poly.pdbx_seq_one_letter_code
_entity_poly.pdbx_strand_id
1 'polypeptide(L)'
;MPMTRPDHPPHVARFRPPGAEWRRHRGMLREPEASSLRFAATSGRSLCAWFNLRVSTSGSAAVGRWLDCFYDAVEREDLLAPMFGGKVTREHRDGVSAWWSEVLGGRATYTAEHGGYPRMVSKHLGLNISAEQRLRFVTLLSRAADEANSRAIPKRAQR
;
A
#
# COMPACT_ATOMS: atom_id res chain seq x y z
N MET A 1 34.89 -32.24 27.78
CA MET A 1 35.31 -31.39 26.65
C MET A 1 35.68 -32.31 25.49
N PRO A 2 35.35 -32.02 24.21
CA PRO A 2 34.67 -30.84 23.63
C PRO A 2 33.40 -31.22 22.79
N MET A 3 32.40 -30.32 22.68
CA MET A 3 32.00 -29.54 21.47
C MET A 3 31.43 -30.42 20.32
N THR A 4 30.30 -30.18 19.66
CA THR A 4 29.48 -28.98 19.42
C THR A 4 28.25 -29.43 18.61
N ARG A 5 27.07 -28.86 18.86
CA ARG A 5 25.98 -28.72 17.87
C ARG A 5 26.22 -27.38 17.11
N PRO A 6 25.75 -27.16 15.86
CA PRO A 6 24.32 -27.08 15.63
C PRO A 6 23.78 -27.55 14.27
N ASP A 7 22.45 -27.63 14.28
CA ASP A 7 21.50 -27.86 13.20
C ASP A 7 21.77 -27.06 11.92
N HIS A 8 21.46 -27.73 10.80
CA HIS A 8 21.40 -27.15 9.47
C HIS A 8 20.05 -26.40 9.29
N PRO A 9 20.02 -25.09 9.01
CA PRO A 9 18.81 -24.43 8.57
C PRO A 9 18.53 -24.73 7.07
N PRO A 10 17.26 -24.82 6.63
CA PRO A 10 16.96 -24.99 5.21
C PRO A 10 17.35 -23.72 4.42
N HIS A 11 17.92 -23.96 3.23
CA HIS A 11 18.35 -22.93 2.30
C HIS A 11 17.25 -21.91 1.99
N VAL A 12 17.41 -20.68 2.48
CA VAL A 12 16.60 -19.53 2.06
C VAL A 12 17.15 -19.06 0.71
N ALA A 13 16.37 -19.23 -0.34
CA ALA A 13 16.70 -18.69 -1.65
C ALA A 13 16.82 -17.15 -1.56
N ARG A 14 18.00 -16.61 -1.85
CA ARG A 14 18.22 -15.16 -1.98
C ARG A 14 17.44 -14.65 -3.18
N PHE A 15 16.36 -13.91 -2.93
CA PHE A 15 15.67 -13.14 -3.95
C PHE A 15 16.53 -11.94 -4.38
N ARG A 16 16.78 -11.80 -5.68
CA ARG A 16 17.44 -10.67 -6.32
C ARG A 16 16.38 -9.82 -7.03
N PRO A 17 16.16 -8.55 -6.68
CA PRO A 17 15.19 -7.72 -7.39
C PRO A 17 15.72 -7.39 -8.81
N PRO A 18 14.87 -7.47 -9.86
CA PRO A 18 15.27 -7.03 -11.19
C PRO A 18 15.48 -5.51 -11.21
N GLY A 19 16.67 -5.14 -11.68
CA GLY A 19 17.14 -3.77 -11.78
C GLY A 19 16.47 -2.98 -12.91
N ALA A 20 16.59 -1.66 -12.77
CA ALA A 20 16.11 -0.63 -13.69
C ALA A 20 16.56 -0.83 -15.15
N GLU A 21 15.62 -1.17 -16.05
CA GLU A 21 15.84 -1.09 -17.50
C GLU A 21 14.72 -0.40 -18.29
N TRP A 22 13.79 0.30 -17.65
CA TRP A 22 12.64 0.92 -18.33
C TRP A 22 12.95 2.28 -18.98
N ARG A 23 14.19 2.53 -19.42
CA ARG A 23 14.62 3.86 -19.93
C ARG A 23 15.19 3.90 -21.35
N ARG A 24 14.72 3.03 -22.26
CA ARG A 24 14.92 3.21 -23.71
C ARG A 24 13.62 2.83 -24.42
N HIS A 25 13.25 3.60 -25.45
CA HIS A 25 12.02 3.50 -26.25
C HIS A 25 10.80 4.28 -25.71
N ARG A 26 10.95 5.61 -25.65
CA ARG A 26 9.82 6.54 -25.78
C ARG A 26 9.90 7.17 -27.17
N GLY A 27 9.10 6.68 -28.10
CA GLY A 27 8.99 7.21 -29.46
C GLY A 27 7.56 7.06 -29.97
N MET A 28 6.94 8.19 -30.31
CA MET A 28 5.69 8.33 -31.07
C MET A 28 4.42 7.74 -30.47
N LEU A 29 3.73 8.52 -29.62
CA LEU A 29 2.27 8.61 -29.66
C LEU A 29 1.86 10.08 -29.52
N ARG A 30 0.90 10.47 -30.34
CA ARG A 30 0.42 11.82 -30.64
C ARG A 30 -0.41 12.36 -29.47
N GLU A 31 -0.08 13.56 -28.98
CA GLU A 31 -0.73 14.24 -27.85
C GLU A 31 -2.19 14.63 -28.17
N PRO A 32 -3.18 14.29 -27.31
CA PRO A 32 -4.46 14.99 -27.27
C PRO A 32 -4.42 16.21 -26.33
N GLU A 33 -5.16 17.24 -26.72
CA GLU A 33 -5.19 18.61 -26.18
C GLU A 33 -5.22 18.77 -24.65
N ALA A 34 -4.39 19.70 -24.18
CA ALA A 34 -3.93 19.86 -22.80
C ALA A 34 -4.70 20.91 -21.98
N SER A 35 -6.03 20.76 -21.80
CA SER A 35 -6.81 21.79 -21.08
C SER A 35 -7.70 21.34 -19.90
N SER A 36 -7.48 20.16 -19.29
CA SER A 36 -8.23 19.81 -18.05
C SER A 36 -7.49 18.98 -16.99
N LEU A 37 -6.18 18.82 -17.08
CA LEU A 37 -5.39 18.13 -16.04
C LEU A 37 -4.23 19.00 -15.55
N ARG A 38 -4.55 20.07 -14.82
CA ARG A 38 -3.58 20.76 -13.95
C ARG A 38 -3.89 20.46 -12.49
N PHE A 39 -3.65 19.22 -12.08
CA PHE A 39 -3.30 18.91 -10.70
C PHE A 39 -2.51 17.60 -10.66
N ALA A 40 -1.37 17.61 -9.97
CA ALA A 40 -0.41 16.51 -9.78
C ALA A 40 0.63 16.27 -10.90
N ALA A 41 1.55 17.23 -11.09
CA ALA A 41 2.86 16.96 -11.69
C ALA A 41 3.97 17.77 -11.01
N THR A 42 4.22 17.51 -9.73
CA THR A 42 5.47 17.93 -9.05
C THR A 42 5.96 16.82 -8.12
N SER A 43 6.53 15.80 -8.74
CA SER A 43 7.73 15.06 -8.32
C SER A 43 7.61 13.63 -8.85
N GLY A 44 8.52 13.23 -9.73
CA GLY A 44 8.60 11.86 -10.27
C GLY A 44 9.02 10.83 -9.22
N ARG A 45 8.31 10.74 -8.10
CA ARG A 45 8.47 9.68 -7.10
C ARG A 45 7.42 8.62 -7.40
N SER A 46 7.86 7.35 -7.48
CA SER A 46 6.94 6.19 -7.53
C SER A 46 5.91 6.31 -6.40
N LEU A 47 4.67 5.87 -6.65
CA LEU A 47 3.60 5.89 -5.66
C LEU A 47 4.06 5.23 -4.34
N CYS A 48 4.88 4.17 -4.41
CA CYS A 48 5.50 3.53 -3.26
C CYS A 48 6.54 4.42 -2.54
N ALA A 49 7.31 5.22 -3.27
CA ALA A 49 8.27 6.15 -2.68
C ALA A 49 7.56 7.36 -2.04
N TRP A 50 6.45 7.81 -2.64
CA TRP A 50 5.56 8.82 -2.05
C TRP A 50 4.89 8.29 -0.77
N PHE A 51 4.42 7.03 -0.79
CA PHE A 51 3.84 6.35 0.36
C PHE A 51 4.82 6.13 1.51
N ASN A 52 6.02 5.62 1.20
CA ASN A 52 7.07 5.38 2.18
C ASN A 52 7.49 6.66 2.90
N LEU A 53 7.64 7.78 2.20
CA LEU A 53 8.08 9.03 2.82
C LEU A 53 7.05 9.61 3.82
N ARG A 54 5.75 9.35 3.61
CA ARG A 54 4.67 9.92 4.43
C ARG A 54 4.23 9.05 5.60
N VAL A 55 4.33 7.72 5.48
CA VAL A 55 3.79 6.78 6.48
C VAL A 55 4.90 6.08 7.30
N SER A 56 6.07 5.81 6.70
CA SER A 56 7.07 4.88 7.25
C SER A 56 7.77 5.37 8.53
N THR A 57 7.89 6.68 8.76
CA THR A 57 8.62 7.21 9.93
C THR A 57 7.90 7.02 11.27
N SER A 58 6.61 6.64 11.25
CA SER A 58 5.76 6.59 12.44
C SER A 58 5.34 5.19 12.89
N GLY A 59 5.83 4.13 12.24
CA GLY A 59 5.62 2.73 12.64
C GLY A 59 4.21 2.17 12.41
N SER A 60 3.94 0.98 12.95
CA SER A 60 2.69 0.21 12.72
C SER A 60 1.42 0.96 13.13
N ALA A 61 1.49 1.79 14.18
CA ALA A 61 0.35 2.61 14.62
C ALA A 61 -0.06 3.66 13.58
N ALA A 62 0.87 4.21 12.80
CA ALA A 62 0.54 5.14 11.73
C ALA A 62 -0.07 4.43 10.52
N VAL A 63 0.39 3.22 10.20
CA VAL A 63 -0.21 2.37 9.17
C VAL A 63 -1.66 2.03 9.52
N GLY A 64 -1.92 1.64 10.78
CA GLY A 64 -3.28 1.38 11.26
C GLY A 64 -4.20 2.59 11.08
N ARG A 65 -3.80 3.77 11.57
CA ARG A 65 -4.61 5.00 11.41
C ARG A 65 -4.88 5.37 9.95
N TRP A 66 -3.87 5.22 9.10
CA TRP A 66 -4.01 5.48 7.67
C TRP A 66 -5.03 4.53 7.03
N LEU A 67 -4.94 3.24 7.31
CA LEU A 67 -5.87 2.27 6.76
C LEU A 67 -7.27 2.37 7.36
N ASP A 68 -7.39 2.83 8.60
CA ASP A 68 -8.70 3.18 9.18
C ASP A 68 -9.34 4.33 8.40
N CYS A 69 -8.62 5.44 8.17
CA CYS A 69 -9.11 6.55 7.36
C CYS A 69 -9.48 6.09 5.94
N PHE A 70 -8.67 5.22 5.35
CA PHE A 70 -8.90 4.68 4.02
C PHE A 70 -10.18 3.86 3.94
N TYR A 71 -10.36 2.88 4.82
CA TYR A 71 -11.53 2.02 4.76
C TYR A 71 -12.81 2.74 5.19
N ASP A 72 -12.71 3.73 6.08
CA ASP A 72 -13.82 4.63 6.37
C ASP A 72 -14.26 5.40 5.10
N ALA A 73 -13.32 5.81 4.24
CA ALA A 73 -13.64 6.43 2.96
C ALA A 73 -14.22 5.42 1.96
N VAL A 74 -13.68 4.20 1.90
CA VAL A 74 -14.19 3.11 1.04
C VAL A 74 -15.65 2.77 1.36
N GLU A 75 -16.01 2.68 2.64
CA GLU A 75 -17.37 2.38 3.09
C GLU A 75 -18.40 3.43 2.67
N ARG A 76 -17.96 4.62 2.28
CA ARG A 76 -18.83 5.72 1.81
C ARG A 76 -18.89 5.84 0.30
N GLU A 77 -18.15 5.02 -0.44
CA GLU A 77 -18.08 5.09 -1.90
C GLU A 77 -18.89 3.98 -2.55
N ASP A 78 -19.90 4.37 -3.33
CA ASP A 78 -20.85 3.46 -3.98
C ASP A 78 -20.16 2.42 -4.89
N LEU A 79 -19.04 2.79 -5.51
CA LEU A 79 -18.29 1.90 -6.40
C LEU A 79 -17.51 0.79 -5.66
N LEU A 80 -17.06 1.06 -4.43
CA LEU A 80 -16.15 0.19 -3.70
C LEU A 80 -16.80 -0.51 -2.51
N ALA A 81 -17.72 0.16 -1.80
CA ALA A 81 -18.40 -0.42 -0.65
C ALA A 81 -19.06 -1.78 -0.95
N PRO A 82 -19.71 -2.03 -2.11
CA PRO A 82 -20.28 -3.34 -2.44
C PRO A 82 -19.27 -4.48 -2.51
N MET A 83 -18.00 -4.20 -2.84
CA MET A 83 -16.92 -5.20 -2.86
C MET A 83 -16.64 -5.77 -1.47
N PHE A 84 -17.06 -5.08 -0.41
CA PHE A 84 -16.91 -5.45 0.99
C PHE A 84 -18.26 -5.77 1.66
N GLY A 85 -19.35 -5.93 0.90
CA GLY A 85 -20.69 -6.10 1.47
C GLY A 85 -21.18 -4.87 2.23
N GLY A 86 -20.69 -3.68 1.89
CA GLY A 86 -21.05 -2.40 2.49
C GLY A 86 -20.24 -2.00 3.72
N LYS A 87 -19.59 -2.95 4.42
CA LYS A 87 -18.78 -2.65 5.61
C LYS A 87 -17.54 -3.53 5.68
N VAL A 88 -16.40 -2.93 5.96
CA VAL A 88 -15.12 -3.64 6.05
C VAL A 88 -14.97 -4.21 7.47
N THR A 89 -14.75 -5.51 7.55
CA THR A 89 -14.59 -6.19 8.85
C THR A 89 -13.30 -5.77 9.54
N ARG A 90 -13.29 -5.82 10.88
CA ARG A 90 -12.09 -5.53 11.66
C ARG A 90 -10.92 -6.45 11.30
N GLU A 91 -11.20 -7.74 11.13
CA GLU A 91 -10.21 -8.75 10.73
C GLU A 91 -9.57 -8.40 9.38
N HIS A 92 -10.35 -7.91 8.41
CA HIS A 92 -9.81 -7.45 7.12
C HIS A 92 -8.87 -6.25 7.31
N ARG A 93 -9.29 -5.25 8.11
CA ARG A 93 -8.47 -4.06 8.40
C ARG A 93 -7.17 -4.42 9.09
N ASP A 94 -7.20 -5.35 10.06
CA ASP A 94 -6.01 -5.81 10.77
C ASP A 94 -5.04 -6.56 9.83
N GLY A 95 -5.56 -7.48 9.02
CA GLY A 95 -4.76 -8.24 8.06
C GLY A 95 -4.11 -7.35 7.00
N VAL A 96 -4.83 -6.35 6.48
CA VAL A 96 -4.28 -5.40 5.51
C VAL A 96 -3.29 -4.43 6.18
N SER A 97 -3.50 -4.07 7.45
CA SER A 97 -2.53 -3.28 8.23
C SER A 97 -1.22 -4.03 8.47
N ALA A 98 -1.29 -5.32 8.78
CA ALA A 98 -0.11 -6.17 8.89
C ALA A 98 0.63 -6.27 7.55
N TRP A 99 -0.10 -6.47 6.44
CA TRP A 99 0.48 -6.52 5.09
C TRP A 99 1.21 -5.23 4.71
N TRP A 100 0.56 -4.08 4.87
CA TRP A 100 1.19 -2.79 4.54
C TRP A 100 2.34 -2.44 5.46
N SER A 101 2.26 -2.80 6.75
CA SER A 101 3.38 -2.61 7.67
C SER A 101 4.63 -3.36 7.20
N GLU A 102 4.47 -4.59 6.70
CA GLU A 102 5.56 -5.38 6.12
C GLU A 102 6.08 -4.77 4.80
N VAL A 103 5.18 -4.41 3.88
CA VAL A 103 5.53 -3.79 2.58
C VAL A 103 6.32 -2.50 2.73
N LEU A 104 6.03 -1.70 3.77
CA LEU A 104 6.71 -0.44 4.08
C LEU A 104 8.02 -0.63 4.86
N GLY A 105 8.51 -1.88 5.00
CA GLY A 105 9.79 -2.20 5.62
C GLY A 105 9.73 -2.54 7.11
N GLY A 106 8.54 -2.76 7.67
CA GLY A 106 8.33 -3.25 9.02
C GLY A 106 8.65 -4.75 9.18
N ARG A 107 8.29 -5.30 10.34
CA ARG A 107 8.44 -6.75 10.62
C ARG A 107 7.56 -7.57 9.68
N ALA A 108 8.04 -8.74 9.28
CA ALA A 108 7.33 -9.66 8.37
C ALA A 108 6.19 -10.47 9.05
N THR A 109 5.37 -9.80 9.87
CA THR A 109 4.30 -10.41 10.64
C THR A 109 3.23 -11.03 9.73
N TYR A 110 2.86 -10.35 8.63
CA TYR A 110 1.85 -10.88 7.71
C TYR A 110 2.35 -12.16 7.03
N THR A 111 3.61 -12.19 6.63
CA THR A 111 4.20 -13.42 6.08
C THR A 111 4.22 -14.54 7.11
N ALA A 112 4.64 -14.27 8.35
CA ALA A 112 4.70 -15.28 9.41
C ALA A 112 3.32 -15.86 9.78
N GLU A 113 2.29 -15.02 9.87
CA GLU A 113 0.99 -15.41 10.42
C GLU A 113 -0.06 -15.75 9.35
N HIS A 114 0.11 -15.24 8.12
CA HIS A 114 -0.89 -15.35 7.06
C HIS A 114 -0.34 -15.95 5.76
N GLY A 115 0.96 -16.24 5.66
CA GLY A 115 1.56 -16.89 4.49
C GLY A 115 1.94 -15.95 3.35
N GLY A 116 1.98 -14.64 3.61
CA GLY A 116 2.67 -13.67 2.75
C GLY A 116 1.97 -13.37 1.43
N TYR A 117 2.75 -12.91 0.46
CA TYR A 117 2.26 -12.49 -0.86
C TYR A 117 1.32 -13.50 -1.56
N PRO A 118 1.60 -14.83 -1.57
CA PRO A 118 0.70 -15.81 -2.18
C PRO A 118 -0.71 -15.80 -1.58
N ARG A 119 -0.82 -15.67 -0.25
CA ARG A 119 -2.12 -15.55 0.41
C ARG A 119 -2.83 -14.27 -0.01
N MET A 120 -2.14 -13.14 -0.02
CA MET A 120 -2.71 -11.85 -0.42
C MET A 120 -3.28 -11.93 -1.84
N VAL A 121 -2.52 -12.43 -2.80
CA VAL A 121 -3.00 -12.59 -4.19
C VAL A 121 -4.19 -13.53 -4.26
N SER A 122 -4.14 -14.68 -3.57
CA SER A 122 -5.24 -15.66 -3.58
C SER A 122 -6.60 -15.06 -3.16
N LYS A 123 -6.59 -14.06 -2.27
CA LYS A 123 -7.79 -13.35 -1.82
C LYS A 123 -8.37 -12.38 -2.85
N HIS A 124 -7.59 -11.99 -3.86
CA HIS A 124 -8.01 -11.05 -4.89
C HIS A 124 -8.28 -11.74 -6.24
N LEU A 125 -7.84 -12.99 -6.42
CA LEU A 125 -8.12 -13.77 -7.63
C LEU A 125 -9.63 -14.02 -7.77
N GLY A 126 -10.15 -13.86 -8.98
CA GLY A 126 -11.56 -14.12 -9.31
C GLY A 126 -12.54 -13.01 -8.90
N LEU A 127 -12.08 -11.91 -8.27
CA LEU A 127 -12.95 -10.80 -7.86
C LEU A 127 -13.37 -9.87 -9.02
N ASN A 128 -12.85 -10.08 -10.24
CA ASN A 128 -13.13 -9.23 -11.41
C ASN A 128 -13.01 -7.72 -11.15
N ILE A 129 -12.00 -7.32 -10.36
CA ILE A 129 -11.76 -5.92 -10.00
C ILE A 129 -11.53 -5.11 -11.29
N SER A 130 -12.40 -4.13 -11.56
CA SER A 130 -12.33 -3.31 -12.77
C SER A 130 -11.17 -2.29 -12.73
N ALA A 131 -10.82 -1.74 -13.89
CA ALA A 131 -9.81 -0.67 -13.94
C ALA A 131 -10.23 0.57 -13.16
N GLU A 132 -11.52 0.91 -13.21
CA GLU A 132 -12.11 2.02 -12.48
C GLU A 132 -12.02 1.78 -10.95
N GLN A 133 -12.37 0.58 -10.48
CA GLN A 133 -12.26 0.21 -9.08
C GLN A 133 -10.81 0.30 -8.60
N ARG A 134 -9.84 -0.20 -9.38
CA ARG A 134 -8.41 -0.09 -9.03
C ARG A 134 -7.95 1.37 -8.92
N LEU A 135 -8.31 2.20 -9.90
CA LEU A 135 -7.97 3.63 -9.88
C LEU A 135 -8.59 4.31 -8.66
N ARG A 136 -9.86 4.02 -8.38
CA ARG A 136 -10.57 4.65 -7.28
C ARG A 136 -10.01 4.23 -5.92
N PHE A 137 -9.71 2.94 -5.77
CA PHE A 137 -9.05 2.39 -4.60
C PHE A 137 -7.72 3.10 -4.32
N VAL A 138 -6.81 3.18 -5.29
CA VAL A 138 -5.50 3.83 -5.12
C VAL A 138 -5.63 5.34 -4.86
N THR A 139 -6.64 5.99 -5.45
CA THR A 139 -6.94 7.40 -5.20
C THR A 139 -7.33 7.64 -3.75
N LEU A 140 -8.30 6.88 -3.23
CA LEU A 140 -8.72 6.98 -1.82
C LEU A 140 -7.60 6.62 -0.87
N LEU A 141 -6.84 5.57 -1.19
CA LEU A 141 -5.70 5.13 -0.42
C LEU A 141 -4.68 6.27 -0.24
N SER A 142 -4.38 7.00 -1.32
CA SER A 142 -3.48 8.15 -1.30
C SER A 142 -4.04 9.32 -0.48
N ARG A 143 -5.33 9.67 -0.67
CA ARG A 143 -5.99 10.74 0.09
C ARG A 143 -6.04 10.46 1.60
N ALA A 144 -6.30 9.21 1.97
CA ALA A 144 -6.34 8.79 3.36
C ALA A 144 -4.98 8.94 4.06
N ALA A 145 -3.86 8.81 3.33
CA ALA A 145 -2.53 9.04 3.90
C ALA A 145 -2.33 10.52 4.27
N ASP A 146 -2.81 11.44 3.42
CA ASP A 146 -2.77 12.87 3.70
C ASP A 146 -3.65 13.23 4.90
N GLU A 147 -4.85 12.66 4.96
CA GLU A 147 -5.77 12.85 6.07
C GLU A 147 -5.19 12.34 7.40
N ALA A 148 -4.66 11.11 7.42
CA ALA A 148 -4.08 10.51 8.61
C ALA A 148 -2.90 11.33 9.15
N ASN A 149 -2.07 11.90 8.28
CA ASN A 149 -1.00 12.80 8.68
C ASN A 149 -1.51 14.15 9.20
N SER A 150 -2.55 14.72 8.59
CA SER A 150 -3.15 15.97 9.06
C SER A 150 -3.78 15.84 10.46
N ARG A 151 -4.31 14.65 10.80
CA ARG A 151 -4.85 14.33 12.12
C ARG A 151 -3.75 14.09 13.16
N ALA A 152 -2.58 13.63 12.73
CA ALA A 152 -1.44 13.36 13.61
C ALA A 152 -0.68 14.63 14.02
N ILE A 153 -0.67 15.66 13.18
CA ILE A 153 -0.08 16.98 13.50
C ILE A 153 -1.16 17.82 14.19
N PRO A 154 -1.00 18.25 15.46
CA PRO A 154 -1.97 19.15 16.08
C PRO A 154 -2.07 20.42 15.22
N LYS A 155 -3.30 20.81 14.83
CA LYS A 155 -3.54 22.05 14.09
C LYS A 155 -2.92 23.18 14.91
N ARG A 156 -1.78 23.74 14.48
CA ARG A 156 -1.27 24.97 15.08
C ARG A 156 -2.38 26.00 14.87
N ALA A 157 -2.97 26.46 15.98
CA ALA A 157 -3.91 27.56 15.96
C ALA A 157 -3.22 28.72 15.22
N GLN A 158 -3.79 29.11 14.08
CA GLN A 158 -3.43 30.35 13.42
C GLN A 158 -3.75 31.46 14.43
N ARG A 159 -2.69 32.04 14.99
CA ARG A 159 -2.74 33.26 15.80
C ARG A 159 -2.63 34.46 14.88
#